data_AF-A0A0C9QLI4-F1
#
_entry.id   AF-A0A0C9QLI4-F1
#
_cell.length_a   1.000
_cell.length_b   1.000
_cell.length_c   1.000
_cell.angle_alpha   90.00
_cell.angle_beta   90.00
_cell.angle_gamma   90.00
#
_symmetry.space_group_name_H-M   'P 1'
#
loop_
_entity.id
_entity.type
_entity.pdbx_description
1 polymer ?
#
loop_
_entity_poly.entity_id
_entity_poly.type
_entity_poly.pdbx_seq_one_letter_code
_entity_poly.pdbx_strand_id
1 'polypeptide(L)'
;IVPIDRLTKGRFQDNFEFLQWFKKFFDANYSGNEAYDALAMRGGEPMGSGGNNAPRGSGLAKRASPRDAPTTKPLARTVPNKIQQTRPVVKTGPMGNRDTGKVEELSNEITELKLMIDGLEKERDFYFGKLRDIELMCQDTEDDQPPIVKKILDVLYATEENGNGQKDEEQTY
;
A
#
# COMPACT_ATOMS: atom_id res chain seq x y z
N ILE A 1 13.04 24.77 -22.59
CA ILE A 1 11.82 25.63 -22.59
C ILE A 1 10.62 24.71 -22.47
N VAL A 2 9.70 24.98 -21.53
CA VAL A 2 8.51 24.14 -21.33
C VAL A 2 7.43 24.52 -22.37
N PRO A 3 6.92 23.58 -23.19
CA PRO A 3 5.97 23.88 -24.26
C PRO A 3 4.53 24.01 -23.75
N ILE A 4 4.23 25.11 -23.05
CA ILE A 4 2.94 25.34 -22.36
C ILE A 4 1.73 25.21 -23.31
N ASP A 5 1.82 25.72 -24.54
CA ASP A 5 0.74 25.68 -25.55
C ASP A 5 0.33 24.25 -25.95
N ARG A 6 1.20 23.27 -25.74
CA ARG A 6 0.90 21.85 -25.98
C ARG A 6 0.24 21.22 -24.76
N LEU A 7 0.67 21.60 -23.56
CA LEU A 7 0.15 21.08 -22.30
C LEU A 7 -1.28 21.53 -22.01
N THR A 8 -1.59 22.79 -22.31
CA THR A 8 -2.95 23.36 -22.10
C THR A 8 -4.01 22.70 -22.97
N LYS A 9 -3.62 22.04 -24.06
CA LYS A 9 -4.52 21.26 -24.92
C LYS A 9 -4.97 19.93 -24.30
N GLY A 10 -4.40 19.54 -23.15
CA GLY A 10 -4.80 18.35 -22.41
C GLY A 10 -4.50 17.02 -23.12
N ARG A 11 -3.62 17.03 -24.13
CA ARG A 11 -3.28 15.83 -24.89
C ARG A 11 -2.41 14.91 -24.03
N PHE A 12 -2.77 13.62 -23.97
CA PHE A 12 -2.04 12.64 -23.16
C PHE A 12 -0.55 12.56 -23.51
N GLN A 13 -0.21 12.48 -24.79
CA GLN A 13 1.18 12.32 -25.24
C GLN A 13 2.09 13.47 -24.78
N ASP A 14 1.65 14.72 -24.98
CA ASP A 14 2.40 15.92 -24.60
C ASP A 14 2.53 16.02 -23.06
N ASN A 15 1.44 15.72 -22.33
CA ASN A 15 1.44 15.77 -20.86
C ASN A 15 2.28 14.65 -20.24
N PHE A 16 2.24 13.45 -20.81
CA PHE A 16 3.02 12.31 -20.34
C PHE A 16 4.51 12.53 -20.56
N GLU A 17 4.91 13.04 -21.73
CA GLU A 17 6.31 13.41 -22.02
C GLU A 17 6.82 14.48 -21.05
N PHE A 18 5.99 15.49 -20.74
CA PHE A 18 6.33 16.49 -19.74
C PHE A 18 6.50 15.90 -18.34
N LEU A 19 5.63 14.98 -17.91
CA LEU A 19 5.76 14.34 -16.59
C LEU A 19 7.04 13.50 -16.47
N GLN A 20 7.41 12.78 -17.53
CA GLN A 20 8.68 12.04 -17.55
C GLN A 20 9.89 12.96 -17.41
N TRP A 21 9.89 14.07 -18.15
CA TRP A 21 10.93 15.08 -18.03
C TRP A 21 10.93 15.73 -16.63
N PHE A 22 9.75 16.09 -16.11
CA PHE A 22 9.59 16.74 -14.82
C PHE A 22 10.10 15.86 -13.68
N LYS A 23 9.83 14.55 -13.72
CA LYS A 23 10.37 13.59 -12.75
C LYS A 23 11.90 13.58 -12.76
N LYS A 24 12.52 13.47 -13.95
CA LYS A 24 13.99 13.52 -14.08
C LYS A 24 14.57 14.84 -13.61
N PHE A 25 13.91 15.96 -13.93
CA PHE A 25 14.30 17.28 -13.45
C PHE A 25 14.21 17.35 -11.92
N PHE A 26 13.10 16.91 -11.33
CA PHE A 26 12.90 16.90 -9.89
C PHE A 26 13.99 16.07 -9.20
N ASP A 27 14.24 14.86 -9.66
CA ASP A 27 15.24 13.95 -9.06
C ASP A 27 16.67 14.51 -9.13
N ALA A 28 17.00 15.24 -10.20
CA ALA A 28 18.31 15.84 -10.37
C ALA A 28 18.52 17.12 -9.53
N ASN A 29 17.44 17.82 -9.17
CA ASN A 29 17.51 19.15 -8.53
C ASN A 29 17.05 19.13 -7.06
N TYR A 30 16.29 18.12 -6.64
CA TYR A 30 15.83 18.00 -5.27
C TYR A 30 16.87 17.24 -4.44
N SER A 31 17.61 17.97 -3.60
CA SER A 31 18.67 17.42 -2.73
C SER A 31 18.15 16.70 -1.49
N GLY A 32 16.82 16.55 -1.34
CA GLY A 32 16.19 15.77 -0.26
C GLY A 32 16.30 16.36 1.15
N ASN A 33 17.02 17.46 1.33
CA ASN A 33 17.57 17.82 2.64
C ASN A 33 17.06 19.14 3.22
N GLU A 34 16.25 19.91 2.47
CA GLU A 34 15.68 21.16 2.96
C GLU A 34 14.20 20.97 3.34
N ALA A 35 13.91 21.12 4.62
CA ALA A 35 12.52 21.20 5.08
C ALA A 35 11.87 22.40 4.40
N TYR A 36 10.91 22.15 3.50
CA TYR A 36 10.20 23.18 2.78
C TYR A 36 9.48 24.12 3.76
N ASP A 37 10.05 25.31 3.98
CA ASP A 37 9.45 26.34 4.82
C ASP A 37 8.46 27.16 3.99
N ALA A 38 7.19 26.74 4.05
CA ALA A 38 6.12 27.42 3.34
C ALA A 38 5.89 28.87 3.79
N LEU A 39 6.27 29.25 5.02
CA LEU A 39 6.14 30.62 5.50
C LEU A 39 7.25 31.51 4.93
N ALA A 40 8.50 31.04 4.99
CA ALA A 40 9.62 31.76 4.38
C ALA A 40 9.44 31.91 2.86
N MET A 41 8.93 30.88 2.18
CA MET A 41 8.68 30.92 0.72
C MET A 41 7.59 31.91 0.31
N ARG A 42 6.67 32.25 1.22
CA ARG A 42 5.67 33.31 1.00
C ARG A 42 6.13 34.69 1.47
N GLY A 43 7.41 34.84 1.83
CA GLY A 43 7.94 36.09 2.38
C GLY A 43 7.33 36.46 3.75
N GLY A 44 6.88 35.46 4.52
CA GLY A 44 6.24 35.66 5.82
C GLY A 44 4.73 35.86 5.77
N GLU A 45 4.11 35.90 4.58
CA GLU A 45 2.66 36.08 4.45
C GLU A 45 1.89 34.84 4.97
N PRO A 46 0.87 35.01 5.81
CA PRO A 46 0.05 33.90 6.28
C PRO A 46 -0.74 33.27 5.12
N MET A 47 -0.87 31.94 5.13
CA MET A 47 -1.66 31.23 4.13
C MET A 47 -3.15 31.30 4.51
N GLY A 48 -3.99 31.75 3.58
CA GLY A 48 -5.43 31.84 3.77
C GLY A 48 -5.84 33.10 4.53
N SER A 49 -6.23 34.14 3.79
CA SER A 49 -7.03 35.25 4.34
C SER A 49 -8.50 34.84 4.48
N GLY A 50 -8.74 33.67 5.08
CA GLY A 50 -10.07 33.35 5.60
C GLY A 50 -10.22 34.14 6.88
N GLY A 51 -10.85 35.32 6.81
CA GLY A 51 -11.23 36.08 8.00
C GLY A 51 -11.96 35.17 8.99
N ASN A 52 -12.03 35.55 10.27
CA ASN A 52 -12.56 34.77 11.39
C ASN A 52 -13.96 34.11 11.20
N ASN A 53 -14.61 34.32 10.06
CA ASN A 53 -15.88 33.75 9.61
C ASN A 53 -15.79 32.67 8.52
N ALA A 54 -14.60 32.23 8.08
CA ALA A 54 -14.52 31.13 7.13
C ALA A 54 -15.01 29.82 7.77
N PRO A 55 -15.98 29.11 7.17
CA PRO A 55 -16.54 27.90 7.77
C PRO A 55 -15.46 26.82 7.82
N ARG A 56 -15.01 26.48 9.03
CA ARG A 56 -14.16 25.32 9.25
C ARG A 56 -14.99 24.08 8.90
N GLY A 57 -14.61 23.39 7.83
CA GLY A 57 -15.22 22.13 7.43
C GLY A 57 -15.18 21.14 8.59
N SER A 58 -16.33 20.96 9.24
CA SER A 58 -16.55 19.98 10.29
C SER A 58 -16.42 18.58 9.69
N GLY A 59 -15.71 17.73 10.41
CA GLY A 59 -15.26 16.42 9.96
C GLY A 59 -16.34 15.50 9.40
N LEU A 60 -15.86 14.58 8.56
CA LEU A 60 -16.60 13.47 7.97
C LEU A 60 -17.48 12.79 9.02
N ALA A 61 -18.79 12.91 8.80
CA ALA A 61 -19.83 12.26 9.57
C ALA A 61 -19.70 10.73 9.46
N LYS A 62 -19.57 10.05 10.61
CA LYS A 62 -19.75 8.61 10.71
C LYS A 62 -21.21 8.28 10.37
N ARG A 63 -21.40 7.52 9.29
CA ARG A 63 -22.68 6.89 8.93
C ARG A 63 -23.05 5.86 10.00
N ALA A 64 -24.24 5.97 10.57
CA ALA A 64 -24.89 4.92 11.35
C ALA A 64 -26.20 4.54 10.66
N SER A 65 -26.42 3.23 10.49
CA SER A 65 -27.56 2.60 9.81
C SER A 65 -28.90 2.82 10.53
N PRO A 66 -30.05 2.81 9.83
CA PRO A 66 -31.36 3.07 10.43
C PRO A 66 -31.99 1.81 11.03
N ARG A 67 -32.70 1.97 12.16
CA ARG A 67 -33.63 0.97 12.70
C ARG A 67 -34.94 1.65 13.06
N ASP A 68 -36.04 1.05 12.60
CA ASP A 68 -37.41 1.56 12.64
C ASP A 68 -38.13 1.45 14.01
N ALA A 69 -38.97 2.47 14.24
CA ALA A 69 -40.28 2.48 14.93
C ALA A 69 -40.37 2.40 16.50
N PRO A 70 -41.52 2.76 17.12
CA PRO A 70 -42.04 4.14 17.19
C PRO A 70 -42.56 4.59 18.60
N THR A 71 -42.66 5.92 18.76
CA THR A 71 -43.65 6.72 19.55
C THR A 71 -44.06 6.35 20.99
N THR A 72 -43.74 7.22 21.95
CA THR A 72 -44.67 7.82 22.95
C THR A 72 -44.14 9.17 23.45
N LYS A 73 -45.05 10.12 23.72
CA LYS A 73 -44.83 11.50 24.23
C LYS A 73 -44.84 11.50 25.80
N PRO A 74 -44.87 12.63 26.56
CA PRO A 74 -44.34 14.01 26.41
C PRO A 74 -43.69 14.56 27.73
N LEU A 75 -43.51 15.91 27.77
CA LEU A 75 -43.40 16.84 28.92
C LEU A 75 -41.99 17.21 29.44
N ALA A 76 -41.57 18.46 29.18
CA ALA A 76 -41.42 19.56 30.16
C ALA A 76 -40.00 19.58 30.77
N ARG A 77 -39.33 20.66 31.15
CA ARG A 77 -39.58 22.10 31.35
C ARG A 77 -38.15 22.73 31.48
N THR A 78 -37.98 24.00 31.10
CA THR A 78 -37.15 25.06 31.75
C THR A 78 -35.88 24.64 32.54
N VAL A 79 -34.67 25.19 32.43
CA VAL A 79 -34.15 26.59 32.33
C VAL A 79 -32.60 26.49 32.15
N PRO A 80 -31.89 27.58 31.77
CA PRO A 80 -30.47 27.55 31.40
C PRO A 80 -29.56 27.70 32.62
N ASN A 81 -28.36 27.11 32.58
CA ASN A 81 -27.30 27.58 33.46
C ASN A 81 -25.93 27.56 32.78
N LYS A 82 -25.39 28.76 32.57
CA LYS A 82 -23.99 29.02 32.21
C LYS A 82 -23.17 28.87 33.48
N ILE A 83 -22.16 27.99 33.47
CA ILE A 83 -20.99 28.17 34.33
C ILE A 83 -19.74 27.88 33.49
N GLN A 84 -18.95 28.93 33.31
CA GLN A 84 -17.59 28.90 32.78
C GLN A 84 -16.70 28.12 33.73
N GLN A 85 -15.95 27.13 33.22
CA GLN A 85 -14.75 26.66 33.88
C GLN A 85 -13.60 26.50 32.88
N THR A 86 -12.51 27.16 33.26
CA THR A 86 -11.25 27.36 32.57
C THR A 86 -10.47 26.05 32.41
N ARG A 87 -10.10 25.70 31.18
CA ARG A 87 -9.09 24.66 30.89
C ARG A 87 -7.69 25.19 31.20
N PRO A 88 -6.80 24.42 31.85
CA PRO A 88 -5.37 24.58 31.63
C PRO A 88 -5.00 23.87 30.32
N VAL A 89 -4.42 24.63 29.40
CA VAL A 89 -3.88 24.15 28.13
C VAL A 89 -2.52 23.53 28.40
N VAL A 90 -2.38 22.22 28.21
CA VAL A 90 -1.07 21.58 28.06
C VAL A 90 -0.63 21.81 26.61
N LYS A 91 0.35 22.69 26.42
CA LYS A 91 1.12 22.83 25.17
C LYS A 91 2.37 21.97 25.30
N THR A 92 2.73 21.27 24.21
CA THR A 92 4.06 20.80 23.75
C THR A 92 3.88 19.40 23.13
N GLY A 93 4.25 19.10 21.89
CA GLY A 93 4.83 19.87 20.78
C GLY A 93 4.56 19.08 19.46
N PRO A 94 4.92 19.62 18.28
CA PRO A 94 4.74 18.90 17.03
C PRO A 94 5.76 17.77 16.94
N MET A 95 5.27 16.53 17.03
CA MET A 95 6.06 15.34 16.71
C MET A 95 6.46 15.43 15.24
N GLY A 96 7.77 15.35 14.99
CA GLY A 96 8.39 15.76 13.74
C GLY A 96 7.90 14.99 12.52
N ASN A 97 7.88 15.70 11.39
CA ASN A 97 7.61 15.25 10.03
C ASN A 97 8.71 14.28 9.48
N ARG A 98 9.37 13.51 10.37
CA ARG A 98 10.43 12.54 10.06
C ARG A 98 9.83 11.17 9.74
N ASP A 99 8.67 10.86 10.33
CA ASP A 99 7.98 9.60 10.12
C ASP A 99 7.34 9.50 8.73
N THR A 100 6.97 10.62 8.11
CA THR A 100 6.29 10.62 6.80
C THR A 100 7.16 10.09 5.67
N GLY A 101 8.45 10.46 5.63
CA GLY A 101 9.39 9.93 4.63
C GLY A 101 9.70 8.45 4.83
N LYS A 102 9.81 7.99 6.09
CA LYS A 102 10.00 6.56 6.39
C LYS A 102 8.76 5.74 6.09
N VAL A 103 7.57 6.31 6.33
CA VAL A 103 6.28 5.71 5.97
C VAL A 103 6.15 5.56 4.46
N GLU A 104 6.59 6.55 3.68
CA GLU A 104 6.59 6.47 2.22
C GLU A 104 7.58 5.41 1.70
N GLU A 105 8.80 5.37 2.24
CA GLU A 105 9.81 4.36 1.91
C GLU A 105 9.32 2.93 2.21
N LEU A 106 8.79 2.70 3.42
CA LEU A 106 8.22 1.41 3.80
C LEU A 106 6.98 1.05 2.96
N SER A 107 6.19 2.05 2.55
CA SER A 107 5.05 1.81 1.65
C SER A 107 5.51 1.37 0.26
N ASN A 108 6.63 1.89 -0.23
CA ASN A 108 7.22 1.47 -1.51
C ASN A 108 7.77 0.04 -1.41
N GLU A 109 8.49 -0.28 -0.34
CA GLU A 109 9.01 -1.64 -0.09
C GLU A 109 7.86 -2.67 0.00
N ILE A 110 6.78 -2.34 0.72
CA ILE A 110 5.58 -3.19 0.77
C ILE A 110 4.97 -3.38 -0.62
N THR A 111 4.98 -2.35 -1.46
CA THR A 111 4.42 -2.45 -2.82
C THR A 111 5.28 -3.34 -3.71
N GLU A 112 6.60 -3.20 -3.63
CA GLU A 112 7.55 -4.03 -4.37
C GLU A 112 7.48 -5.50 -3.94
N LEU A 113 7.48 -5.76 -2.63
CA LEU A 113 7.34 -7.12 -2.10
C LEU A 113 6.02 -7.77 -2.54
N LYS A 114 4.92 -7.02 -2.58
CA LYS A 114 3.64 -7.52 -3.09
C LYS A 114 3.71 -7.91 -4.56
N LEU A 115 4.39 -7.11 -5.40
CA LEU A 115 4.59 -7.44 -6.81
C LEU A 115 5.47 -8.67 -6.98
N MET A 116 6.51 -8.82 -6.15
CA MET A 116 7.37 -10.00 -6.16
C MET A 116 6.61 -11.26 -5.75
N ILE A 117 5.79 -11.18 -4.69
CA ILE A 117 4.94 -12.29 -4.25
C ILE A 117 3.96 -12.69 -5.35
N ASP A 118 3.26 -11.74 -5.98
CA ASP A 118 2.35 -12.03 -7.10
C ASP A 118 3.07 -12.72 -8.28
N GLY A 119 4.31 -12.32 -8.56
CA GLY A 119 5.17 -13.00 -9.53
C GLY A 119 5.48 -14.44 -9.13
N LEU A 120 5.94 -14.65 -7.89
CA LEU A 120 6.28 -15.97 -7.35
C LEU A 120 5.06 -16.90 -7.24
N GLU A 121 3.89 -16.37 -6.91
CA GLU A 121 2.64 -17.14 -6.86
C GLU A 121 2.25 -17.64 -8.25
N LYS A 122 2.40 -16.82 -9.29
CA LYS A 122 2.19 -17.25 -10.68
C LYS A 122 3.18 -18.33 -11.10
N GLU A 123 4.45 -18.20 -10.74
CA GLU A 123 5.46 -19.21 -11.04
C GLU A 123 5.18 -20.52 -10.28
N ARG A 124 4.86 -20.45 -8.99
CA ARG A 124 4.45 -21.61 -8.17
C ARG A 124 3.28 -22.34 -8.82
N ASP A 125 2.22 -21.62 -9.19
CA ASP A 125 1.02 -22.22 -9.77
C ASP A 125 1.29 -22.80 -11.16
N PHE A 126 2.15 -22.14 -11.95
CA PHE A 126 2.59 -22.63 -13.26
C PHE A 126 3.35 -23.96 -13.15
N TYR A 127 4.32 -24.06 -12.24
CA TYR A 127 5.06 -25.30 -12.04
C TYR A 127 4.19 -26.39 -11.42
N PHE A 128 3.34 -26.06 -10.45
CA PHE A 128 2.41 -27.01 -9.85
C PHE A 128 1.45 -27.59 -10.90
N GLY A 129 0.87 -26.75 -11.76
CA GLY A 129 0.02 -27.19 -12.87
C GLY A 129 0.71 -28.19 -13.78
N LYS A 130 1.97 -27.92 -14.19
CA LYS A 130 2.76 -28.86 -15.00
C LYS A 130 2.98 -30.20 -14.32
N LEU A 131 3.33 -30.19 -13.03
CA LEU A 131 3.55 -31.42 -12.27
C LEU A 131 2.25 -32.23 -12.14
N ARG A 132 1.11 -31.56 -11.96
CA ARG A 132 -0.21 -32.21 -11.92
C ARG A 132 -0.60 -32.80 -13.27
N ASP A 133 -0.34 -32.10 -14.38
CA ASP A 133 -0.58 -32.62 -15.73
C ASP A 133 0.26 -33.89 -15.98
N ILE A 134 1.55 -33.86 -15.59
CA ILE A 134 2.45 -35.02 -15.70
C ILE A 134 1.94 -36.19 -14.84
N GLU A 135 1.49 -35.92 -13.61
CA GLU A 135 0.95 -36.94 -12.71
C GLU A 135 -0.28 -37.64 -13.31
N LEU A 136 -1.21 -36.87 -13.89
CA LEU A 136 -2.38 -37.41 -14.58
C LEU A 136 -1.99 -38.33 -15.73
N MET A 137 -1.05 -37.90 -16.57
CA MET A 137 -0.53 -38.73 -17.67
C MET A 137 0.09 -40.05 -17.17
N CYS A 138 0.73 -40.02 -16.01
CA CYS A 138 1.32 -41.22 -15.40
C CYS A 138 0.25 -42.15 -14.83
N GLN A 139 -0.82 -41.62 -14.22
CA GLN A 139 -1.91 -42.40 -13.65
C GLN A 139 -2.73 -43.15 -14.71
N ASP A 140 -2.92 -42.58 -15.91
CA ASP A 140 -3.69 -43.21 -16.99
C ASP A 140 -3.07 -44.51 -17.57
N THR A 141 -1.86 -44.90 -17.16
CA THR A 141 -1.11 -46.05 -17.71
C THR A 141 -1.17 -47.32 -16.83
N GLU A 142 -2.24 -47.48 -16.03
CA GLU A 142 -2.37 -48.38 -14.85
C GLU A 142 -1.96 -49.87 -15.03
N ASP A 143 -2.14 -50.50 -16.19
CA ASP A 143 -1.98 -51.96 -16.32
C ASP A 143 -0.56 -52.46 -16.64
N ASP A 144 0.36 -51.60 -17.11
CA ASP A 144 1.74 -52.02 -17.46
C ASP A 144 2.74 -50.87 -17.29
N GLN A 145 2.75 -50.29 -16.08
CA GLN A 145 3.52 -49.09 -15.76
C GLN A 145 5.03 -49.28 -16.00
N PRO A 146 5.61 -48.57 -16.99
CA PRO A 146 7.02 -48.68 -17.28
C PRO A 146 7.86 -48.30 -16.05
N PRO A 147 9.05 -48.91 -15.83
CA PRO A 147 9.92 -48.56 -14.71
C PRO A 147 10.28 -47.07 -14.61
N ILE A 148 10.22 -46.35 -15.74
CA ILE A 148 10.43 -44.90 -15.79
C ILE A 148 9.27 -44.11 -15.17
N VAL A 149 8.02 -44.56 -15.33
CA VAL A 149 6.85 -43.87 -14.75
C VAL A 149 6.90 -43.95 -13.22
N LYS A 150 7.28 -45.11 -12.68
CA LYS A 150 7.50 -45.25 -11.23
C LYS A 150 8.53 -44.24 -10.69
N LYS A 151 9.67 -44.09 -11.38
CA LYS A 151 10.69 -43.08 -11.00
C LYS A 151 10.18 -41.64 -11.06
N ILE A 152 9.31 -41.33 -12.03
CA ILE A 152 8.71 -40.00 -12.14
C ILE A 152 7.76 -39.75 -10.95
N LEU A 153 6.91 -40.72 -10.61
CA LEU A 153 6.01 -40.63 -9.45
C LEU A 153 6.79 -40.51 -8.13
N ASP A 154 7.90 -41.24 -7.98
CA ASP A 154 8.78 -41.12 -6.80
C ASP A 154 9.32 -39.69 -6.64
N VAL A 155 9.67 -39.01 -7.75
CA VAL A 155 10.09 -37.60 -7.73
C VAL A 155 8.91 -36.67 -7.39
N LEU A 156 7.72 -36.92 -7.95
CA LEU A 156 6.53 -36.10 -7.70
C LEU A 156 6.03 -36.17 -6.25
N TYR A 157 6.22 -37.31 -5.59
CA TYR A 157 5.81 -37.54 -4.21
C TYR A 157 6.95 -37.41 -3.19
N ALA A 158 8.15 -37.06 -3.64
CA ALA A 158 9.26 -36.78 -2.74
C ALA A 158 8.91 -35.59 -1.83
N THR A 159 9.03 -35.80 -0.51
CA THR A 159 8.93 -34.74 0.48
C THR A 159 10.30 -34.13 0.75
N GLU A 160 10.34 -32.93 1.34
CA GLU A 160 11.60 -32.19 1.60
C GLU A 160 12.61 -32.97 2.48
N GLU A 161 12.15 -33.97 3.24
CA GLU A 161 13.01 -34.87 4.03
C GLU A 161 13.75 -35.91 3.17
N ASN A 162 13.17 -36.31 2.03
CA ASN A 162 13.74 -37.34 1.16
C ASN A 162 14.82 -36.78 0.20
N GLY A 163 14.87 -35.45 0.01
CA GLY A 163 15.77 -34.80 -0.96
C GLY A 163 17.11 -34.32 -0.40
N ASN A 164 17.22 -34.16 0.93
CA ASN A 164 18.40 -33.58 1.58
C ASN A 164 19.14 -34.53 2.55
N GLY A 165 18.65 -35.75 2.77
CA GLY A 165 19.22 -36.70 3.74
C GLY A 165 20.32 -37.64 3.21
N GLN A 166 20.83 -37.44 2.00
CA GLN A 166 21.78 -38.39 1.38
C GLN A 166 23.00 -37.75 0.73
N LYS A 167 23.34 -36.53 1.13
CA LYS A 167 24.67 -35.98 0.94
C LYS A 167 25.28 -35.88 2.35
N ASP A 168 26.42 -36.53 2.54
CA ASP A 168 27.29 -36.49 3.74
C ASP A 168 27.43 -37.80 4.53
N GLU A 169 27.42 -38.97 3.88
CA GLU A 169 28.11 -40.15 4.42
C GLU A 169 28.85 -40.92 3.32
N GLU A 170 29.83 -40.27 2.69
CA GLU A 170 30.91 -41.00 2.01
C GLU A 170 32.27 -40.57 2.57
N GLN A 171 32.88 -41.53 3.29
CA GLN A 171 34.31 -41.70 3.55
C GLN A 171 35.01 -40.65 4.41
N THR A 172 35.19 -40.98 5.69
CA THR A 172 36.41 -40.65 6.42
C THR A 172 36.84 -41.85 7.28
N TYR A 173 37.89 -42.51 6.79
CA TYR A 173 38.75 -43.58 7.33
C TYR A 173 38.16 -44.96 7.64
#